data_AF-A0A950QJE8-F1
#
_entry.id   AF-A0A950QJE8-F1
#
_cell.length_a   1.000
_cell.length_b   1.000
_cell.length_c   1.000
_cell.angle_alpha   90.00
_cell.angle_beta   90.00
_cell.angle_gamma   90.00
#
_symmetry.space_group_name_H-M   'P 1'
#
loop_
_entity.id
_entity.type
_entity.pdbx_description
1 polymer ?
#
loop_
_entity_poly.entity_id
_entity_poly.type
_entity_poly.pdbx_seq_one_letter_code
_entity_poly.pdbx_strand_id
1 'polypeptide(L)' 'MEINPYLNFNGNCGEAFQFYAKVLGGKDLRIMTFADAPPGMPVTRETKNQVMHARFRVGDTMIMGSDGPGGRYNKPQGYA' A
#
# COMPACT_ATOMS: atom_id res chain seq x y z
N MET A 1 14.07 -6.20 -17.52
CA MET A 1 14.18 -5.46 -16.25
C MET A 1 12.81 -4.87 -15.97
N GLU A 2 12.19 -5.24 -14.84
CA GLU A 2 10.83 -4.81 -14.46
C GLU A 2 10.95 -3.85 -13.27
N ILE A 3 10.25 -2.72 -13.32
CA ILE A 3 10.21 -1.73 -12.24
C ILE A 3 8.83 -1.80 -11.59
N ASN A 4 8.80 -2.15 -10.31
CA ASN A 4 7.58 -2.26 -9.52
C ASN A 4 7.56 -1.16 -8.47
N PRO A 5 6.92 -0.01 -8.73
CA PRO A 5 6.92 1.11 -7.80
C PRO A 5 6.21 0.73 -6.49
N TYR A 6 6.79 1.18 -5.38
CA TYR A 6 6.24 1.00 -4.05
C TYR A 6 5.90 2.35 -3.43
N LEU A 7 4.60 2.60 -3.24
CA LEU A 7 4.04 3.85 -2.76
C LEU A 7 3.78 3.79 -1.26
N ASN A 8 4.24 4.79 -0.52
CA ASN A 8 3.96 4.91 0.91
C ASN A 8 2.85 5.93 1.15
N PHE A 9 1.97 5.64 2.10
CA PHE A 9 0.83 6.48 2.47
C PHE A 9 0.81 6.77 3.98
N ASN A 10 -0.07 7.69 4.37
CA ASN A 10 -0.29 8.07 5.75
C ASN A 10 -1.71 7.68 6.23
N GLY A 11 -2.04 6.39 6.15
CA GLY A 11 -3.30 5.83 6.66
C GLY A 11 -4.43 5.73 5.64
N ASN A 12 -4.18 6.10 4.38
CA ASN A 12 -5.16 6.06 3.29
C ASN A 12 -4.73 5.17 2.11
N CYS A 13 -3.75 4.27 2.30
CA CYS A 13 -3.30 3.37 1.23
C CYS A 13 -4.45 2.54 0.65
N GLY A 14 -5.33 2.00 1.50
CA GLY A 14 -6.43 1.14 1.07
C GLY A 14 -7.43 1.87 0.16
N GLU A 15 -7.86 3.07 0.56
CA GLU A 15 -8.74 3.92 -0.25
C GLU A 15 -8.07 4.32 -1.58
N ALA A 16 -6.80 4.73 -1.51
CA ALA A 16 -6.03 5.11 -2.70
C ALA A 16 -5.93 3.94 -3.69
N PHE A 17 -5.63 2.72 -3.22
CA PHE A 17 -5.47 1.55 -4.08
C PHE A 17 -6.80 1.09 -4.69
N GLN A 18 -7.91 1.19 -3.97
CA GLN A 18 -9.24 0.96 -4.54
C GLN A 18 -9.55 1.95 -5.67
N PHE A 19 -9.25 3.23 -5.45
CA PHE A 19 -9.43 4.27 -6.45
C PHE A 19 -8.53 4.06 -7.68
N TYR A 20 -7.24 3.80 -7.48
CA TYR A 20 -6.28 3.59 -8.56
C TYR A 20 -6.61 2.35 -9.38
N ALA A 21 -6.94 1.23 -8.74
CA ALA A 21 -7.33 0.03 -9.47
C ALA A 21 -8.58 0.28 -10.33
N LYS A 22 -9.55 1.06 -9.84
CA LYS A 22 -10.74 1.43 -10.63
C LYS A 22 -10.39 2.32 -11.83
N VAL A 23 -9.64 3.39 -11.62
CA VAL A 23 -9.36 4.40 -12.67
C VAL A 23 -8.36 3.89 -13.71
N LEU A 24 -7.37 3.11 -13.29
CA LEU A 24 -6.31 2.60 -14.17
C LEU A 24 -6.66 1.24 -14.80
N GLY A 25 -7.86 0.70 -14.56
CA GLY A 25 -8.25 -0.63 -15.05
C GLY A 25 -7.45 -1.77 -14.41
N GLY A 26 -6.97 -1.56 -13.18
CA GLY A 26 -6.15 -2.47 -12.41
C GLY A 26 -6.82 -3.83 -12.15
N LYS A 27 -5.99 -4.87 -12.16
CA LYS A 27 -6.38 -6.27 -11.92
C LYS A 27 -5.71 -6.80 -10.66
N ASP A 28 -6.30 -7.85 -10.10
CA ASP A 28 -5.77 -8.56 -8.92
C ASP A 28 -5.45 -7.66 -7.74
N LEU A 29 -6.33 -6.69 -7.46
CA LEU A 29 -6.19 -5.84 -6.27
C LEU A 29 -6.20 -6.71 -5.01
N ARG A 30 -5.11 -6.65 -4.26
CA ARG A 30 -4.96 -7.28 -2.94
C ARG A 30 -4.58 -6.21 -1.94
N ILE A 31 -5.22 -6.23 -0.79
CA ILE A 31 -4.95 -5.34 0.34
C ILE A 31 -4.85 -6.24 1.58
N MET A 32 -3.75 -6.11 2.31
CA MET A 32 -3.46 -6.84 3.53
C MET A 32 -3.20 -5.83 4.64
N THR A 33 -3.93 -5.93 5.74
CA THR A 33 -3.75 -5.07 6.91
C THR A 33 -2.72 -5.64 7.86
N PHE A 34 -2.25 -4.86 8.84
CA PHE A 34 -1.41 -5.40 9.91
C PHE A 34 -2.14 -6.43 10.78
N ALA A 35 -3.48 -6.40 10.86
CA ALA A 35 -4.25 -7.43 11.55
C ALA A 35 -4.15 -8.80 10.86
N ASP A 36 -3.86 -8.82 9.56
CA ASP A 36 -3.67 -10.04 8.76
C ASP A 36 -2.21 -10.55 8.80
N ALA A 37 -1.32 -9.85 9.51
CA ALA A 37 0.12 -10.14 9.50
C ALA A 37 0.43 -11.57 9.99
N PRO A 38 1.52 -12.19 9.49
CA PRO A 38 1.97 -13.47 9.98
C PRO A 38 2.19 -13.48 11.50
N PRO A 39 1.98 -14.62 12.18
CA PRO A 39 2.23 -14.74 13.61
C PRO A 39 3.64 -14.28 13.98
N GLY A 40 3.77 -13.53 15.08
CA GLY A 40 5.06 -13.04 15.59
C GLY A 40 5.44 -11.62 15.14
N MET A 41 4.64 -10.97 14.29
CA MET A 41 4.81 -9.53 14.03
C MET A 41 4.26 -8.67 15.19
N PRO A 42 4.98 -7.62 15.62
CA PRO A 42 4.47 -6.66 16.58
C PRO A 42 3.38 -5.79 15.95
N VAL A 43 2.12 -6.08 16.25
CA VAL A 43 0.95 -5.30 15.81
C VAL A 43 0.38 -4.55 17.00
N THR A 44 0.32 -3.22 16.93
CA THR A 44 -0.33 -2.40 17.96
C THR A 44 -1.80 -2.17 17.62
N ARG A 45 -2.60 -1.73 18.60
CA ARG A 45 -4.00 -1.36 18.35
C ARG A 45 -4.13 -0.21 17.36
N GLU A 46 -3.14 0.69 17.30
CA GLU A 46 -3.15 1.85 16.39
C GLU A 46 -2.85 1.43 14.95
N THR A 47 -1.94 0.47 14.75
CA THR A 47 -1.50 0.06 13.41
C THR A 47 -2.32 -1.08 12.82
N LYS A 48 -3.10 -1.82 13.62
CA LYS A 48 -3.82 -3.04 13.18
C LYS A 48 -4.66 -2.85 11.90
N ASN A 49 -5.29 -1.68 11.74
CA ASN A 49 -6.17 -1.39 10.60
C ASN A 49 -5.44 -0.74 9.42
N GLN A 50 -4.18 -0.35 9.60
CA GLN A 50 -3.37 0.22 8.53
C GLN A 50 -3.00 -0.86 7.52
N VAL A 51 -2.84 -0.47 6.26
CA VAL A 51 -2.42 -1.39 5.21
C VAL A 51 -0.95 -1.72 5.39
N MET A 52 -0.67 -3.00 5.65
CA MET A 52 0.70 -3.53 5.70
C MET A 52 1.27 -3.72 4.29
N HIS A 53 0.43 -4.20 3.36
CA HIS A 53 0.82 -4.37 1.97
C HIS A 53 -0.41 -4.36 1.05
N ALA A 54 -0.36 -3.57 -0.01
CA ALA A 54 -1.32 -3.59 -1.10
C ALA A 54 -0.62 -3.70 -2.44
N ARG A 55 -1.28 -4.34 -3.40
CA ARG A 55 -0.80 -4.44 -4.79
C ARG A 55 -1.93 -4.61 -5.79
N PHE A 56 -1.71 -4.12 -7.01
CA PHE A 56 -2.54 -4.43 -8.18
C PHE A 56 -1.69 -4.36 -9.45
N ARG A 57 -2.15 -5.01 -10.51
CA ARG A 57 -1.47 -5.05 -11.82
C ARG A 57 -2.15 -4.11 -12.81
N VAL A 58 -1.38 -3.33 -13.57
CA VAL A 58 -1.85 -2.52 -14.71
C VAL A 58 -0.99 -2.86 -15.92
N GLY A 59 -1.60 -3.51 -16.92
CA GLY A 59 -0.83 -4.13 -18.01
C GLY A 59 0.16 -5.14 -17.43
N ASP A 60 1.44 -4.95 -17.72
CA ASP A 60 2.52 -5.80 -17.22
C ASP A 60 3.14 -5.29 -15.90
N THR A 61 2.76 -4.10 -15.44
CA THR A 61 3.37 -3.44 -14.28
C THR A 61 2.65 -3.79 -12.98
N MET A 62 3.39 -4.13 -11.93
CA MET A 62 2.85 -4.24 -10.57
C MET A 62 3.02 -2.92 -9.81
N ILE A 63 1.91 -2.34 -9.35
CA ILE A 63 1.91 -1.21 -8.43
C ILE A 63 1.74 -1.75 -7.01
N MET A 64 2.60 -1.35 -6.09
CA MET A 64 2.62 -1.81 -4.70
C MET A 64 2.59 -0.65 -3.73
N GLY A 65 2.15 -0.87 -2.49
CA GLY A 65 2.19 0.17 -1.46
C GLY A 65 1.79 -0.30 -0.07
N SER A 66 1.94 0.60 0.90
CA SER A 66 1.51 0.39 2.30
C SER A 66 1.31 1.72 3.02
N ASP A 67 0.66 1.66 4.17
CA ASP A 67 0.67 2.76 5.14
C ASP A 67 1.94 2.70 5.98
N GLY A 68 2.58 3.85 6.20
CA GLY A 68 3.76 3.96 7.05
C GLY A 68 3.39 3.77 8.53
N PRO A 69 3.85 2.71 9.22
CA PRO A 69 3.52 2.52 10.64
C PRO A 69 4.12 3.65 11.50
N GLY A 70 3.33 4.16 12.44
CA GLY A 70 3.79 5.11 13.47
C GLY A 70 4.19 6.50 12.96
N GLY A 71 3.56 7.02 11.90
CA GLY A 71 3.85 8.36 11.38
C GLY A 71 5.14 8.45 10.57
N ARG A 72 5.73 7.31 10.20
CA ARG A 72 6.94 7.22 9.35
C ARG A 72 6.64 7.42 7.87
N TYR A 73 5.76 8.37 7.56
CA TYR A 73 5.48 8.79 6.19
C TYR A 73 6.25 10.08 5.91
N ASN A 74 7.07 10.06 4.86
CA ASN A 74 7.64 11.25 4.29
C ASN A 74 6.86 11.60 3.03
N LYS A 75 6.43 12.87 2.91
CA LYS A 75 5.82 13.36 1.67
C LYS A 75 6.79 13.13 0.51
N PRO A 76 6.31 12.65 -0.66
CA PRO A 76 7.15 12.49 -1.85
C PRO A 76 7.97 13.76 -2.11
N GLN A 77 9.30 13.63 -2.15
CA GLN A 77 10.24 14.73 -2.42
C GLN A 77 10.59 14.77 -3.92
N GLY A 78 9.56 14.72 -4.78
CA GLY A 78 9.72 14.83 -6.23
C GLY A 78 9.93 16.28 -6.68
N TYR A 79 10.24 16.47 -7.96
CA TYR A 79 10.43 17.83 -8.50
C TYR A 79 9.13 18.64 -8.42
N ALA A 80 9.29 19.93 -8.10
CA ALA A 80 8.22 20.90 -7.91
C ALA A 80 7.41 21.17 -9.19
#